data_AF-A0A2V1DAE5-F1
#
_entry.id   AF-A0A2V1DAE5-F1
#
_cell.length_a   1.000
_cell.length_b   1.000
_cell.length_c   1.000
_cell.angle_alpha   90.00
_cell.angle_beta   90.00
_cell.angle_gamma   90.00
#
_symmetry.space_group_name_H-M   'P 1'
#
loop_
_entity.id
_entity.type
_entity.pdbx_description
1 polymer ?
#
loop_
_entity_poly.entity_id
_entity_poly.type
_entity_poly.pdbx_seq_one_letter_code
_entity_poly.pdbx_strand_id
1 'polypeptide(L)'
;MTTTNLNTAAFDRLRWPIFDDISNIQVMDDPDCLTTTLSPFLDHSIAEEPATDACLVEMLFNVGALLEFEGLDFEPPDDLVVSRDDGGTVTVGDVVAQLHEYFNVHKQDILQCLAPVYNTRQSTTDGKRETVIEASGNLYQAIPEGKKVFFNGFGAGIIEPHAPVVEVELWCEGQDGRSAEYYWKSRASPLEYPL
;
A
#
# COMPACT_ATOMS: atom_id res chain seq x y z
N MET A 1 5.01 25.98 -10.43
CA MET A 1 5.09 24.57 -10.87
C MET A 1 3.80 23.91 -10.43
N THR A 2 3.16 23.15 -11.31
CA THR A 2 1.86 22.54 -11.04
C THR A 2 2.07 21.21 -10.34
N THR A 3 1.25 20.94 -9.32
CA THR A 3 1.17 19.66 -8.64
C THR A 3 0.72 18.56 -9.61
N THR A 4 1.33 17.37 -9.54
CA THR A 4 0.96 16.19 -10.33
C THR A 4 0.16 15.22 -9.46
N ASN A 5 -0.95 14.69 -9.99
CA ASN A 5 -1.80 13.75 -9.26
C ASN A 5 -1.50 12.31 -9.71
N LEU A 6 -1.39 11.40 -8.74
CA LEU A 6 -1.38 9.97 -9.03
C LEU A 6 -2.73 9.51 -9.56
N ASN A 7 -2.74 8.50 -10.41
CA ASN A 7 -3.96 7.81 -10.84
C ASN A 7 -4.49 6.91 -9.71
N THR A 8 -4.84 7.51 -8.57
CA THR A 8 -5.30 6.80 -7.37
C THR A 8 -6.52 5.94 -7.66
N ALA A 9 -7.41 6.38 -8.56
CA ALA A 9 -8.55 5.60 -9.02
C ALA A 9 -8.14 4.25 -9.63
N ALA A 10 -7.01 4.17 -10.34
CA ALA A 10 -6.50 2.91 -10.84
C ALA A 10 -5.90 2.04 -9.73
N PHE A 11 -5.04 2.61 -8.90
CA PHE A 11 -4.36 1.88 -7.82
C PHE A 11 -5.33 1.39 -6.73
N ASP A 12 -6.39 2.16 -6.44
CA ASP A 12 -7.39 1.80 -5.42
C ASP A 12 -8.23 0.58 -5.79
N ARG A 13 -8.25 0.23 -7.08
CA ARG A 13 -8.94 -0.96 -7.58
C ARG A 13 -8.11 -2.23 -7.40
N LEU A 14 -6.83 -2.12 -7.06
CA LEU A 14 -5.92 -3.26 -6.94
C LEU A 14 -6.11 -3.98 -5.60
N ARG A 15 -6.46 -5.26 -5.66
CA ARG A 15 -6.30 -6.20 -4.54
C ARG A 15 -4.93 -6.83 -4.65
N TRP A 16 -3.96 -6.18 -4.04
CA TRP A 16 -2.55 -6.52 -4.19
C TRP A 16 -1.94 -7.07 -2.89
N PRO A 17 -1.82 -8.40 -2.75
CA PRO A 17 -0.99 -9.03 -1.71
C PRO A 17 0.50 -8.88 -2.06
N ILE A 18 1.20 -7.96 -1.42
CA ILE A 18 2.50 -7.45 -1.90
C ILE A 18 3.64 -8.47 -1.91
N PHE A 19 3.51 -9.56 -1.15
CA PHE A 19 4.51 -10.63 -1.03
C PHE A 19 4.10 -11.97 -1.67
N ASP A 20 2.89 -12.06 -2.23
CA ASP A 20 2.46 -13.23 -3.02
C ASP A 20 2.97 -13.07 -4.46
N ASP A 21 2.85 -14.09 -5.30
CA ASP A 21 3.20 -13.95 -6.72
C ASP A 21 2.36 -12.84 -7.40
N ILE A 22 2.99 -12.05 -8.29
CA ILE A 22 2.36 -10.92 -8.99
C ILE A 22 1.10 -11.32 -9.77
N SER A 23 1.00 -12.58 -10.21
CA SER A 23 -0.21 -13.12 -10.87
C SER A 23 -1.42 -13.22 -9.96
N ASN A 24 -1.24 -13.11 -8.65
CA ASN A 24 -2.32 -13.07 -7.66
C ASN A 24 -2.91 -11.68 -7.45
N ILE A 25 -2.34 -10.64 -8.07
CA ILE A 25 -2.94 -9.30 -8.04
C ILE A 25 -4.23 -9.34 -8.84
N GLN A 26 -5.31 -8.86 -8.22
CA GLN A 26 -6.62 -8.78 -8.85
C GLN A 26 -7.07 -7.33 -8.97
N VAL A 27 -7.88 -7.04 -9.98
CA VAL A 27 -8.48 -5.74 -10.24
C VAL A 27 -9.96 -5.81 -9.96
N MET A 28 -10.45 -4.81 -9.25
CA MET A 28 -11.87 -4.58 -9.05
C MET A 28 -12.46 -3.97 -10.33
N ASP A 29 -13.24 -4.74 -11.09
CA ASP A 29 -13.75 -4.30 -12.41
C ASP A 29 -14.70 -3.09 -12.29
N ASP A 30 -15.48 -3.06 -11.21
CA ASP A 30 -16.41 -1.96 -10.87
C ASP A 30 -16.22 -1.58 -9.40
N PRO A 31 -15.52 -0.47 -9.09
CA PRO A 31 -15.24 -0.06 -7.73
C PRO A 31 -16.47 0.39 -6.94
N ASP A 32 -17.56 0.74 -7.61
CA ASP A 32 -18.80 1.20 -6.97
C ASP A 32 -19.72 0.04 -6.58
N CYS A 33 -19.32 -1.20 -6.88
CA CYS A 33 -20.12 -2.40 -6.66
C CYS A 33 -19.43 -3.38 -5.71
N LEU A 34 -20.00 -3.54 -4.51
CA LEU A 34 -19.49 -4.46 -3.47
C LEU A 34 -19.39 -5.94 -3.91
N THR A 35 -20.17 -6.33 -4.91
CA THR A 35 -20.21 -7.69 -5.47
C THR A 35 -19.55 -7.79 -6.84
N THR A 36 -18.71 -6.81 -7.18
CA THR A 36 -18.03 -6.78 -8.48
C THR A 36 -17.12 -7.98 -8.70
N THR A 37 -16.89 -8.26 -9.98
CA THR A 37 -15.97 -9.31 -10.40
C THR A 37 -14.53 -8.86 -10.16
N LEU A 38 -13.69 -9.84 -9.84
CA LEU A 38 -12.25 -9.65 -9.74
C LEU A 38 -11.60 -10.27 -10.97
N SER A 39 -10.94 -9.45 -11.76
CA SER A 39 -10.16 -9.88 -12.91
C SER A 39 -8.66 -9.94 -12.54
N PRO A 40 -7.85 -10.80 -13.17
CA PRO A 40 -6.39 -10.77 -12.98
C PRO A 40 -5.82 -9.42 -13.43
N PHE A 41 -4.81 -8.91 -12.72
CA PHE A 41 -4.11 -7.68 -13.11
C PHE A 41 -3.25 -7.85 -14.36
N LEU A 42 -2.56 -9.00 -14.47
CA LEU A 42 -1.82 -9.33 -15.67
C LEU A 42 -2.79 -9.37 -16.86
N ASP A 43 -2.47 -8.62 -17.90
CA ASP A 43 -3.30 -8.39 -19.10
C ASP A 43 -4.54 -7.50 -18.90
N HIS A 44 -4.74 -6.90 -17.73
CA HIS A 44 -5.82 -5.93 -17.52
C HIS A 44 -5.44 -4.55 -18.08
N SER A 45 -6.39 -3.87 -18.75
CA SER A 45 -6.14 -2.58 -19.40
C SER A 45 -5.65 -1.47 -18.45
N ILE A 46 -5.95 -1.62 -17.16
CA ILE A 46 -5.50 -0.71 -16.10
C ILE A 46 -3.97 -0.63 -16.01
N ALA A 47 -3.26 -1.71 -16.35
CA ALA A 47 -1.80 -1.75 -16.32
C ALA A 47 -1.16 -0.83 -17.39
N GLU A 48 -1.90 -0.53 -18.47
CA GLU A 48 -1.47 0.37 -19.53
C GLU A 48 -1.85 1.83 -19.26
N GLU A 49 -2.64 2.10 -18.21
CA GLU A 49 -3.01 3.46 -17.85
C GLU A 49 -1.80 4.24 -17.33
N PRO A 50 -1.69 5.55 -17.62
CA PRO A 50 -0.68 6.40 -17.01
C PRO A 50 -0.77 6.36 -15.48
N ALA A 51 0.38 6.31 -14.80
CA ALA A 51 0.44 6.32 -13.34
C ALA A 51 0.08 7.68 -12.73
N THR A 52 0.14 8.75 -13.53
CA THR A 52 -0.19 10.12 -13.11
C THR A 52 -0.95 10.88 -14.19
N ASP A 53 -1.56 12.00 -13.83
CA ASP A 53 -2.19 12.93 -14.78
C ASP A 53 -1.18 13.70 -15.67
N ALA A 54 0.12 13.60 -15.35
CA ALA A 54 1.22 14.10 -16.15
C ALA A 54 1.97 12.96 -16.87
N CYS A 55 2.66 13.29 -17.96
CA CYS A 55 3.55 12.35 -18.65
C CYS A 55 4.91 12.25 -17.95
N LEU A 56 4.93 11.76 -16.71
CA LEU A 56 6.19 11.51 -15.99
C LEU A 56 6.89 10.29 -16.56
N VAL A 57 8.20 10.41 -16.79
CA VAL A 57 9.07 9.32 -17.27
C VAL A 57 9.82 8.63 -16.15
N GLU A 58 9.83 9.24 -14.96
CA GLU A 58 10.49 8.76 -13.75
C GLU A 58 9.68 9.19 -12.53
N MET A 59 9.61 8.32 -11.53
CA MET A 59 8.90 8.53 -10.27
C MET A 59 9.69 7.92 -9.11
N LEU A 60 9.73 8.58 -7.95
CA LEU A 60 10.37 8.04 -6.76
C LEU A 60 9.33 7.55 -5.76
N PHE A 61 9.60 6.42 -5.12
CA PHE A 61 8.72 5.81 -4.13
C PHE A 61 9.49 5.38 -2.87
N ASN A 62 8.82 5.45 -1.73
CA ASN A 62 9.27 4.82 -0.49
C ASN A 62 8.11 4.09 0.19
N VAL A 63 8.42 3.29 1.21
CA VAL A 63 7.40 2.62 2.04
C VAL A 63 7.30 3.37 3.37
N GLY A 64 6.14 3.95 3.66
CA GLY A 64 5.93 4.76 4.86
C GLY A 64 6.33 4.05 6.15
N ALA A 65 5.96 2.77 6.27
CA ALA A 65 6.33 1.95 7.42
C ALA A 65 7.85 1.87 7.67
N LEU A 66 8.69 1.92 6.63
CA LEU A 66 10.15 1.91 6.79
C LEU A 66 10.68 3.27 7.28
N LEU A 67 10.04 4.37 6.91
CA LEU A 67 10.46 5.72 7.29
C LEU A 67 10.04 6.10 8.71
N GLU A 68 8.87 5.64 9.14
CA GLU A 68 8.32 5.93 10.47
C GLU A 68 8.93 5.07 11.58
N PHE A 69 9.74 4.06 11.23
CA PHE A 69 10.29 3.13 12.19
C PHE A 69 11.50 3.73 12.94
N GLU A 70 11.28 4.13 14.19
CA GLU A 70 12.33 4.66 15.09
C GLU A 70 13.17 3.57 15.78
N GLY A 71 13.58 2.53 15.04
CA GLY A 71 14.50 1.51 15.56
C GLY A 71 15.91 2.06 15.78
N LEU A 72 16.52 1.79 16.95
CA LEU A 72 17.79 2.40 17.37
C LEU A 72 18.99 2.22 16.41
N ASP A 73 18.93 1.30 15.44
CA ASP A 73 19.98 1.06 14.45
C ASP A 73 19.39 0.75 13.05
N PHE A 74 18.15 1.15 12.79
CA PHE A 74 17.51 0.91 11.50
C PHE A 74 17.82 2.05 10.52
N GLU A 75 18.33 1.70 9.34
CA GLU A 75 18.49 2.62 8.22
C GLU A 75 17.51 2.18 7.12
N PRO A 76 16.54 3.03 6.73
CA PRO A 76 15.61 2.68 5.68
C PRO A 76 16.37 2.48 4.35
N PRO A 77 15.92 1.55 3.49
CA PRO A 77 16.49 1.41 2.16
C PRO A 77 16.31 2.69 1.34
N ASP A 78 17.12 2.84 0.30
CA ASP A 78 16.97 3.93 -0.66
C ASP A 78 15.57 3.94 -1.30
N ASP A 79 15.13 5.13 -1.72
CA ASP A 79 13.91 5.31 -2.50
C ASP A 79 13.98 4.50 -3.80
N LEU A 80 12.89 3.83 -4.16
CA LEU A 80 12.75 3.15 -5.44
C LEU A 80 12.52 4.19 -6.54
N VAL A 81 13.38 4.17 -7.55
CA VAL A 81 13.16 4.91 -8.80
C VAL A 81 12.42 4.00 -9.78
N VAL A 82 11.20 4.36 -10.12
CA VAL A 82 10.39 3.71 -11.15
C VAL A 82 10.54 4.47 -12.46
N SER A 83 10.97 3.76 -13.50
CA SER A 83 11.05 4.29 -14.87
C SER A 83 10.84 3.17 -15.89
N ARG A 84 10.60 3.54 -17.15
CA ARG A 84 10.50 2.57 -18.25
C ARG A 84 11.82 2.46 -19.00
N ASP A 85 12.16 1.25 -19.43
CA ASP A 85 13.32 0.99 -20.29
C ASP A 85 13.28 1.76 -21.62
N ASP A 86 12.08 2.03 -22.13
CA ASP A 86 11.86 2.79 -23.37
C ASP A 86 11.85 4.32 -23.17
N GLY A 87 11.96 4.80 -21.93
CA GLY A 87 11.89 6.22 -21.57
C GLY A 87 10.49 6.85 -21.76
N GLY A 88 9.45 6.04 -21.94
CA GLY A 88 8.07 6.47 -22.07
C GLY A 88 7.44 6.95 -20.76
N THR A 89 6.18 7.35 -20.83
CA THR A 89 5.39 7.70 -19.64
C THR A 89 5.20 6.47 -18.75
N VAL A 90 5.51 6.60 -17.47
CA VAL A 90 5.31 5.55 -16.46
C VAL A 90 3.83 5.17 -16.36
N THR A 91 3.53 3.87 -16.46
CA THR A 91 2.19 3.32 -16.32
C THR A 91 1.96 2.71 -14.93
N VAL A 92 0.70 2.39 -14.64
CA VAL A 92 0.33 1.60 -13.45
C VAL A 92 1.05 0.25 -13.45
N GLY A 93 1.18 -0.40 -14.60
CA GLY A 93 1.92 -1.65 -14.79
C GLY A 93 3.38 -1.53 -14.36
N ASP A 94 4.06 -0.47 -14.81
CA ASP A 94 5.48 -0.22 -14.48
C ASP A 94 5.67 -0.03 -12.97
N VAL A 95 4.80 0.76 -12.34
CA VAL A 95 4.80 0.99 -10.89
C VAL A 95 4.57 -0.32 -10.14
N VAL A 96 3.55 -1.09 -10.53
CA VAL A 96 3.22 -2.36 -9.87
C VAL A 96 4.37 -3.35 -9.96
N ALA A 97 4.95 -3.54 -11.14
CA ALA A 97 6.03 -4.50 -11.34
C ALA A 97 7.27 -4.18 -10.51
N GLN A 98 7.73 -2.92 -10.54
CA GLN A 98 8.96 -2.51 -9.87
C GLN A 98 8.80 -2.43 -8.35
N LEU A 99 7.66 -1.93 -7.86
CA LEU A 99 7.36 -1.98 -6.43
C LEU A 99 7.21 -3.43 -5.94
N HIS A 100 6.64 -4.33 -6.75
CA HIS A 100 6.51 -5.73 -6.36
C HIS A 100 7.87 -6.41 -6.15
N GLU A 101 8.84 -6.13 -7.02
CA GLU A 101 10.22 -6.59 -6.84
C GLU A 101 10.85 -5.98 -5.59
N TYR A 102 10.71 -4.66 -5.42
CA TYR A 102 11.22 -3.94 -4.23
C TYR A 102 10.67 -4.51 -2.92
N PHE A 103 9.36 -4.76 -2.84
CA PHE A 103 8.76 -5.37 -1.65
C PHE A 103 9.35 -6.75 -1.34
N ASN A 104 9.57 -7.58 -2.37
CA ASN A 104 10.14 -8.90 -2.17
C ASN A 104 11.60 -8.85 -1.70
N VAL A 105 12.40 -7.90 -2.22
CA VAL A 105 13.78 -7.65 -1.75
C VAL A 105 13.80 -7.20 -0.29
N HIS A 106 12.91 -6.28 0.09
CA HIS A 106 12.88 -5.68 1.44
C HIS A 106 11.86 -6.33 2.39
N LYS A 107 11.41 -7.56 2.09
CA LYS A 107 10.30 -8.22 2.79
C LYS A 107 10.48 -8.30 4.30
N GLN A 108 11.68 -8.65 4.77
CA GLN A 108 11.94 -8.80 6.21
C GLN A 108 11.90 -7.46 6.92
N ASP A 109 12.48 -6.41 6.33
CA ASP A 109 12.49 -5.07 6.90
C ASP A 109 11.06 -4.50 6.98
N ILE A 110 10.27 -4.68 5.92
CA ILE A 110 8.86 -4.26 5.89
C ILE A 110 8.06 -4.98 6.98
N LEU A 111 8.22 -6.30 7.14
CA LEU A 111 7.51 -7.06 8.17
C LEU A 111 7.94 -6.64 9.58
N GLN A 112 9.22 -6.36 9.80
CA GLN A 112 9.74 -5.86 11.07
C GLN A 112 9.15 -4.48 11.40
N CYS A 113 9.11 -3.57 10.43
CA CYS A 113 8.62 -2.21 10.63
C CYS A 113 7.09 -2.15 10.76
N LEU A 114 6.35 -3.10 10.17
CA LEU A 114 4.90 -3.22 10.35
C LEU A 114 4.50 -3.87 11.68
N ALA A 115 5.40 -4.59 12.36
CA ALA A 115 5.07 -5.31 13.59
C ALA A 115 4.48 -4.41 14.70
N PRO A 116 5.02 -3.21 15.01
CA PRO A 116 4.43 -2.31 16.01
C PRO A 116 3.00 -1.89 15.66
N VAL A 117 2.73 -1.59 14.39
CA VAL A 117 1.40 -1.20 13.90
C VAL A 117 0.44 -2.38 14.01
N TYR A 118 0.87 -3.58 13.61
CA TYR A 118 0.07 -4.80 13.71
C TYR A 118 -0.28 -5.17 15.17
N ASN A 119 0.67 -5.01 16.09
CA ASN A 119 0.51 -5.37 17.50
C ASN A 119 -0.20 -4.30 18.33
N THR A 120 -0.44 -3.11 17.77
CA THR A 120 -1.21 -2.05 18.40
C THR A 120 -2.69 -2.21 18.04
N ARG A 121 -3.60 -1.97 18.99
CA ARG A 121 -5.03 -1.91 18.71
C ARG A 121 -5.55 -0.50 18.89
N GLN A 122 -6.23 0.02 17.89
CA GLN A 122 -7.09 1.19 18.09
C GLN A 122 -8.43 0.74 18.65
N SER A 123 -8.85 1.34 19.77
CA SER A 123 -10.20 1.20 20.30
C SER A 123 -10.90 2.54 20.21
N THR A 124 -12.21 2.56 19.97
CA THR A 124 -12.99 3.80 20.06
C THR A 124 -13.86 3.72 21.31
N THR A 125 -13.57 4.54 22.32
CA THR A 125 -14.38 4.69 23.53
C THR A 125 -15.03 6.07 23.49
N ASP A 126 -16.36 6.14 23.67
CA ASP A 126 -17.14 7.40 23.67
C ASP A 126 -16.89 8.32 22.46
N GLY A 127 -16.74 7.74 21.26
CA GLY A 127 -16.54 8.48 20.01
C GLY A 127 -15.14 9.10 19.86
N LYS A 128 -14.22 8.81 20.78
CA LYS A 128 -12.79 9.14 20.65
C LYS A 128 -12.01 7.90 20.25
N ARG A 129 -11.18 8.02 19.21
CA ARG A 129 -10.16 7.01 18.90
C ARG A 129 -9.11 7.06 19.99
N GLU A 130 -9.04 6.01 20.79
CA GLU A 130 -7.99 5.77 21.79
C GLU A 130 -7.11 4.62 21.31
N THR A 131 -5.84 4.91 21.08
CA THR A 131 -4.83 3.88 20.82
C THR A 131 -4.63 3.08 22.11
N VAL A 132 -5.10 1.84 22.12
CA VAL A 132 -4.86 0.90 23.22
C VAL A 132 -3.65 0.07 22.81
N ILE A 133 -2.49 0.48 23.31
CA ILE A 133 -1.35 -0.40 23.37
C ILE A 133 -1.72 -1.46 24.42
N GLU A 134 -1.95 -2.71 24.00
CA GLU A 134 -2.11 -3.80 24.98
C GLU A 134 -0.82 -3.84 25.82
N ALA A 135 -0.91 -3.40 27.07
CA ALA A 135 0.20 -3.10 27.97
C ALA A 135 1.04 -4.34 28.39
N SER A 136 0.92 -5.45 27.67
CA SER A 136 1.62 -6.71 27.90
C SER A 136 2.21 -7.35 26.64
N GLY A 137 2.01 -6.77 25.45
CA GLY A 137 2.58 -7.28 24.20
C GLY A 137 3.95 -6.67 23.89
N ASN A 138 4.88 -7.48 23.37
CA ASN A 138 6.08 -6.94 22.73
C ASN A 138 5.65 -6.31 21.40
N LEU A 139 5.69 -4.98 21.28
CA LEU A 139 5.36 -4.26 20.04
C LEU A 139 6.15 -4.77 18.83
N TYR A 140 7.36 -5.25 19.06
CA TYR A 140 8.25 -5.78 18.04
C TYR A 140 8.12 -7.31 17.89
N GLN A 141 7.05 -7.91 18.41
CA GLN A 141 6.76 -9.32 18.13
C GLN A 141 6.46 -9.47 16.63
N ALA A 142 7.16 -10.41 15.99
CA ALA A 142 6.98 -10.68 14.57
C ALA A 142 5.52 -10.95 14.22
N ILE A 143 5.09 -10.43 13.07
CA ILE A 143 3.79 -10.72 12.47
C ILE A 143 3.69 -12.25 12.27
N PRO A 144 2.60 -12.91 12.72
CA PRO A 144 2.46 -14.35 12.58
C PRO A 144 2.59 -14.83 11.13
N GLU A 145 3.19 -16.02 10.93
CA GLU A 145 3.26 -16.63 9.61
C GLU A 145 1.87 -16.82 8.99
N GLY A 146 1.78 -16.64 7.67
CA GLY A 146 0.55 -16.77 6.91
C GLY A 146 -0.34 -15.52 6.90
N LYS A 147 -0.01 -14.46 7.64
CA LYS A 147 -0.66 -13.16 7.48
C LYS A 147 -0.25 -12.50 6.18
N LYS A 148 -1.23 -11.97 5.45
CA LYS A 148 -0.98 -11.22 4.22
C LYS A 148 -0.73 -9.75 4.52
N VAL A 149 0.13 -9.13 3.73
CA VAL A 149 0.29 -7.67 3.68
C VAL A 149 -0.23 -7.20 2.34
N PHE A 150 -1.01 -6.13 2.36
CA PHE A 150 -1.69 -5.59 1.20
C PHE A 150 -1.23 -4.16 0.95
N PHE A 151 -1.19 -3.77 -0.32
CA PHE A 151 -1.12 -2.38 -0.72
C PHE A 151 -2.37 -1.65 -0.23
N ASN A 152 -2.18 -0.55 0.52
CA ASN A 152 -3.26 0.29 1.02
C ASN A 152 -3.55 1.46 0.09
N GLY A 153 -2.50 2.09 -0.43
CA GLY A 153 -2.62 3.27 -1.27
C GLY A 153 -1.33 4.07 -1.28
N PHE A 154 -1.44 5.32 -1.70
CA PHE A 154 -0.37 6.31 -1.57
C PHE A 154 -0.84 7.43 -0.65
N GLY A 155 -0.01 7.86 0.30
CA GLY A 155 -0.44 8.73 1.41
C GLY A 155 -1.13 10.03 0.97
N ALA A 156 -0.46 10.85 0.15
CA ALA A 156 -1.03 12.12 -0.33
C ALA A 156 -1.74 12.03 -1.69
N GLY A 157 -1.52 10.95 -2.47
CA GLY A 157 -1.99 10.85 -3.86
C GLY A 157 -1.45 11.94 -4.80
N ILE A 158 -0.47 12.72 -4.35
CA ILE A 158 0.03 13.95 -4.95
C ILE A 158 1.56 13.91 -4.97
N ILE A 159 2.15 14.35 -6.07
CA ILE A 159 3.60 14.51 -6.23
C ILE A 159 3.93 15.99 -6.17
N GLU A 160 4.64 16.38 -5.12
CA GLU A 160 5.05 17.77 -4.94
C GLU A 160 6.32 18.07 -5.75
N PRO A 161 6.39 19.21 -6.46
CA PRO A 161 7.58 19.58 -7.23
C PRO A 161 8.87 19.71 -6.41
N HIS A 162 8.75 19.92 -5.10
CA HIS A 162 9.87 20.11 -4.17
C HIS A 162 10.18 18.88 -3.32
N ALA A 163 9.32 17.86 -3.38
CA ALA A 163 9.46 16.58 -2.69
C ALA A 163 8.77 15.50 -3.55
N PRO A 164 9.41 15.05 -4.65
CA PRO A 164 8.78 14.21 -5.66
C PRO A 164 8.75 12.73 -5.28
N VAL A 165 8.70 12.42 -3.98
CA VAL A 165 8.71 11.04 -3.49
C VAL A 165 7.30 10.66 -3.05
N VAL A 166 6.81 9.55 -3.58
CA VAL A 166 5.49 9.00 -3.31
C VAL A 166 5.58 7.97 -2.21
N GLU A 167 4.92 8.23 -1.10
CA GLU A 167 4.84 7.29 0.01
C GLU A 167 3.81 6.19 -0.27
N VAL A 168 4.25 4.94 -0.17
CA VAL A 168 3.43 3.74 -0.22
C VAL A 168 2.93 3.39 1.17
N GLU A 169 1.61 3.29 1.30
CA GLU A 169 0.97 2.79 2.51
C GLU A 169 0.65 1.31 2.38
N LEU A 170 0.86 0.57 3.48
CA LEU A 170 0.63 -0.87 3.58
C LEU A 170 -0.33 -1.18 4.72
N TRP A 171 -1.11 -2.26 4.55
CA TRP A 171 -2.01 -2.77 5.58
C TRP A 171 -1.78 -4.27 5.82
N CYS A 172 -1.72 -4.69 7.08
CA CYS A 172 -1.48 -6.09 7.44
C CYS A 172 -2.76 -6.81 7.88
N GLU A 173 -2.99 -8.02 7.41
CA GLU A 173 -4.13 -8.84 7.81
C GLU A 173 -4.12 -9.14 9.32
N GLY A 174 -5.16 -8.70 10.01
CA GLY A 174 -5.29 -8.83 11.47
C GLY A 174 -4.92 -7.55 12.22
N GLN A 175 -4.38 -6.54 11.54
CA GLN A 175 -4.21 -5.19 12.07
C GLN A 175 -5.56 -4.68 12.60
N ASP A 176 -5.55 -4.10 13.81
CA ASP A 176 -6.75 -3.69 14.55
C ASP A 176 -7.79 -4.80 14.75
N GLY A 177 -7.35 -6.07 14.71
CA GLY A 177 -8.22 -7.25 14.80
C GLY A 177 -9.13 -7.47 13.59
N ARG A 178 -8.84 -6.84 12.44
CA ARG A 178 -9.68 -6.92 11.23
C ARG A 178 -9.21 -8.01 10.27
N SER A 179 -10.16 -8.74 9.69
CA SER A 179 -9.85 -9.72 8.64
C SER A 179 -9.61 -9.02 7.29
N ALA A 180 -8.93 -9.70 6.36
CA ALA A 180 -8.77 -9.21 5.00
C ALA A 180 -10.13 -8.94 4.32
N GLU A 181 -11.15 -9.77 4.59
CA GLU A 181 -12.50 -9.55 4.07
C GLU A 181 -13.11 -8.24 4.60
N TYR A 182 -12.93 -7.92 5.88
CA TYR A 182 -13.40 -6.66 6.45
C TYR A 182 -12.69 -5.48 5.82
N TYR A 183 -11.36 -5.55 5.67
CA TYR A 183 -10.55 -4.53 5.03
C TYR A 183 -10.98 -4.24 3.58
N TRP A 184 -11.30 -5.27 2.80
CA TRP A 184 -11.79 -5.04 1.43
C TRP A 184 -13.21 -4.48 1.39
N LYS A 185 -14.07 -4.84 2.35
CA LYS A 185 -15.40 -4.21 2.49
C LYS A 185 -15.29 -2.74 2.90
N SER A 186 -14.34 -2.38 3.76
CA SER A 186 -14.10 -0.99 4.16
C SER A 186 -13.61 -0.12 3.02
N ARG A 187 -12.81 -0.65 2.10
CA ARG A 187 -12.39 0.12 0.92
C ARG A 187 -13.54 0.39 -0.04
N ALA A 188 -14.42 -0.59 -0.25
CA ALA A 188 -15.58 -0.43 -1.12
C ALA A 188 -16.74 0.34 -0.45
N SER A 189 -16.83 0.37 0.88
CA SER A 189 -17.88 1.07 1.63
C SER A 189 -17.39 1.58 2.99
N PRO A 190 -16.60 2.68 3.01
CA PRO A 190 -15.95 3.18 4.23
C PRO A 190 -16.92 3.61 5.33
N LEU A 191 -18.11 4.10 4.92
CA LEU A 191 -19.16 4.54 5.84
C LEU A 191 -19.82 3.36 6.57
N GLU A 192 -19.91 2.20 5.91
CA GLU A 192 -20.51 0.99 6.50
C GLU A 192 -19.50 0.16 7.28
N TYR A 193 -18.24 0.18 6.86
CA TYR A 193 -17.14 -0.57 7.45
C TYR A 193 -15.97 0.37 7.72
N PRO A 194 -15.95 1.11 8.84
CA PRO A 194 -14.86 2.03 9.14
C PRO A 194 -13.60 1.29 9.62
N LEU A 195 -12.44 1.68 9.06
CA LEU A 195 -11.10 1.39 9.60
C LEU A 195 -10.68 2.48 10.57
#